data_AF-A0A2S6B9C7-F1
#
_entry.id   AF-A0A2S6B9C7-F1
#
_cell.length_a   1.000
_cell.length_b   1.000
_cell.length_c   1.000
_cell.angle_alpha   90.00
_cell.angle_beta   90.00
_cell.angle_gamma   90.00
#
_symmetry.space_group_name_H-M   'P 1'
#
loop_
_entity.id
_entity.type
_entity.pdbx_description
1 polymer ?
#
loop_
_entity_poly.entity_id
_entity_poly.type
_entity_poly.pdbx_seq_one_letter_code
_entity_poly.pdbx_strand_id
1 'polypeptide(L)'
;MESNKQTRQTIIRLLSSMASAKEISQYVKRFSQLDAKRFAVVKVGGAVLRDDLESLTSSLTFLQEVGLTPIVVHGAGPQLDEEMTAAGITKQTVNGLRVTTPEVLAIVRKVFLQQNLALVEALQQVGARATSIVSGVFEAEYKDQATYGLVGDVTRINQAPIEASLKAGSIPVIASMGETVGGQILNINADFAANELVQVLQPYKIIFLTGTGGLLDAEGRVIDSINLSTEYDELMAQPWINGGMRVKIEQIKDLLDRLPLTSSVSITKPAELAKELFTHRGSGTLVRKGERVLRFEGGWEGVNLPRLKTLIESSFGRTLLPDYFERTTPYRVYISENYRTALILTREEGFAYLDKFAVLDDAQGEGLGRAVWHVMREENPQLFWRSRHNNQVNIFYYAESDGCYKQEKWKVFWYGIDGFADIERCVAHCRTRLPTLKD
;
A
#
# COMPACT_ATOMS: atom_id res chain seq x y z
N MET A 1 21.62 -22.63 9.47
CA MET A 1 20.40 -22.15 10.18
C MET A 1 20.71 -21.05 11.20
N GLU A 2 21.80 -21.15 11.96
CA GLU A 2 22.20 -20.14 12.96
C GLU A 2 22.74 -18.83 12.37
N SER A 3 23.62 -18.92 11.36
CA SER A 3 24.14 -17.74 10.63
C SER A 3 23.01 -16.87 10.04
N ASN A 4 21.98 -17.49 9.46
CA ASN A 4 20.86 -16.75 8.85
C ASN A 4 19.98 -16.03 9.91
N LYS A 5 19.87 -16.57 11.13
CA LYS A 5 19.22 -15.87 12.25
C LYS A 5 20.03 -14.65 12.71
N GLN A 6 21.36 -14.77 12.75
CA GLN A 6 22.25 -13.71 13.19
C GLN A 6 22.35 -12.56 12.17
N THR A 7 22.38 -12.89 10.88
CA THR A 7 22.26 -11.91 9.78
C THR A 7 20.92 -11.19 9.84
N ARG A 8 19.81 -11.91 10.01
CA ARG A 8 18.48 -11.32 10.16
C ARG A 8 18.40 -10.36 11.35
N GLN A 9 18.92 -10.74 12.51
CA GLN A 9 18.97 -9.84 13.69
C GLN A 9 19.82 -8.60 13.44
N THR A 10 20.92 -8.73 12.70
CA THR A 10 21.79 -7.61 12.35
C THR A 10 21.10 -6.67 11.38
N ILE A 11 20.42 -7.19 10.35
CA ILE A 11 19.65 -6.39 9.40
C ILE A 11 18.50 -5.66 10.12
N ILE A 12 17.76 -6.33 11.02
CA ILE A 12 16.72 -5.69 11.83
C ILE A 12 17.29 -4.53 12.66
N ARG A 13 18.47 -4.72 13.26
CA ARG A 13 19.16 -3.65 14.02
C ARG A 13 19.61 -2.50 13.13
N LEU A 14 20.14 -2.77 11.94
CA LEU A 14 20.55 -1.72 11.00
C LEU A 14 19.34 -0.95 10.47
N LEU A 15 18.29 -1.67 10.08
CA LEU A 15 17.02 -1.08 9.67
C LEU A 15 16.43 -0.19 10.77
N SER A 16 16.50 -0.61 12.05
CA SER A 16 16.06 0.19 13.19
C SER A 16 16.79 1.53 13.37
N SER A 17 17.89 1.75 12.65
CA SER A 17 18.62 3.03 12.61
C SER A 17 18.23 3.94 11.42
N MET A 18 17.55 3.40 10.39
CA MET A 18 17.16 4.11 9.16
C MET A 18 15.69 4.57 9.15
N ALA A 19 14.81 3.89 9.89
CA ALA A 19 13.46 4.33 10.22
C ALA A 19 13.24 4.16 11.73
N SER A 20 12.08 4.52 12.29
CA SER A 20 11.91 4.33 13.74
C SER A 20 12.04 2.85 14.10
N ALA A 21 12.86 2.51 15.10
CA ALA A 21 13.10 1.12 15.51
C ALA A 21 11.80 0.34 15.81
N LYS A 22 10.74 1.06 16.20
CA LYS A 22 9.39 0.54 16.42
C LYS A 22 8.76 0.03 15.11
N GLU A 23 8.90 0.76 14.01
CA GLU A 23 8.35 0.42 12.68
C GLU A 23 8.88 -0.91 12.16
N ILE A 24 10.20 -1.05 12.08
CA ILE A 24 10.83 -2.24 11.50
C ILE A 24 10.64 -3.45 12.40
N SER A 25 10.68 -3.28 13.73
CA SER A 25 10.39 -4.38 14.65
C SER A 25 8.94 -4.84 14.56
N GLN A 26 7.97 -3.92 14.39
CA GLN A 26 6.57 -4.29 14.18
C GLN A 26 6.37 -4.96 12.82
N TYR A 27 7.01 -4.45 11.78
CA TYR A 27 6.93 -5.03 10.43
C TYR A 27 7.50 -6.44 10.44
N VAL A 28 8.73 -6.64 10.92
CA VAL A 28 9.32 -7.97 10.97
C VAL A 28 8.56 -8.90 11.91
N LYS A 29 8.02 -8.43 13.05
CA LYS A 29 7.15 -9.26 13.90
C LYS A 29 5.87 -9.66 13.18
N ARG A 30 5.21 -8.71 12.49
CA ARG A 30 3.99 -8.95 11.70
C ARG A 30 4.27 -9.97 10.61
N PHE A 31 5.32 -9.79 9.81
CA PHE A 31 5.61 -10.65 8.65
C PHE A 31 6.37 -11.95 8.96
N SER A 32 7.09 -12.02 10.08
CA SER A 32 7.74 -13.28 10.54
C SER A 32 6.75 -14.33 11.04
N GLN A 33 5.54 -13.92 11.40
CA GLN A 33 4.45 -14.80 11.82
C GLN A 33 3.53 -15.19 10.65
N LEU A 34 3.77 -14.66 9.44
CA LEU A 34 2.91 -14.89 8.29
C LEU A 34 3.30 -16.13 7.52
N ASP A 35 2.29 -16.73 6.90
CA ASP A 35 2.49 -17.66 5.81
C ASP A 35 3.25 -16.95 4.68
N ALA A 36 4.44 -17.46 4.34
CA ALA A 36 5.30 -16.91 3.29
C ALA A 36 4.55 -16.74 1.96
N LYS A 37 3.59 -17.63 1.69
CA LYS A 37 2.70 -17.58 0.53
C LYS A 37 1.84 -16.32 0.45
N ARG A 38 1.51 -15.73 1.61
CA ARG A 38 0.66 -14.55 1.70
C ARG A 38 1.46 -13.26 1.78
N PHE A 39 2.79 -13.29 1.80
CA PHE A 39 3.59 -12.08 1.97
C PHE A 39 3.35 -11.07 0.84
N ALA A 40 3.86 -11.37 -0.36
CA ALA A 40 3.82 -10.43 -1.47
C ALA A 40 3.74 -11.13 -2.83
N VAL A 41 2.94 -10.54 -3.73
CA VAL A 41 3.01 -10.79 -5.18
C VAL A 41 3.63 -9.56 -5.84
N VAL A 42 4.73 -9.76 -6.56
CA VAL A 42 5.52 -8.71 -7.21
C VAL A 42 5.40 -8.85 -8.71
N LYS A 43 4.66 -7.94 -9.35
CA LYS A 43 4.59 -7.84 -10.82
C LYS A 43 5.75 -7.00 -11.33
N VAL A 44 6.57 -7.60 -12.18
CA VAL A 44 7.71 -6.95 -12.84
C VAL A 44 7.37 -6.67 -14.30
N GLY A 45 7.43 -5.39 -14.70
CA GLY A 45 7.29 -5.01 -16.10
C GLY A 45 8.50 -5.43 -16.94
N GLY A 46 8.30 -5.78 -18.21
CA GLY A 46 9.40 -6.18 -19.10
C GLY A 46 10.48 -5.10 -19.27
N ALA A 47 10.11 -3.81 -19.21
CA ALA A 47 11.07 -2.71 -19.22
C ALA A 47 12.01 -2.74 -18.00
N VAL A 48 11.50 -3.10 -16.82
CA VAL A 48 12.33 -3.24 -15.62
C VAL A 48 13.35 -4.39 -15.79
N LEU A 49 12.94 -5.50 -16.40
CA LEU A 49 13.86 -6.61 -16.69
C LEU A 49 14.99 -6.22 -17.65
N ARG A 50 14.72 -5.33 -18.60
CA ARG A 50 15.71 -4.88 -19.59
C ARG A 50 16.62 -3.79 -19.02
N ASP A 51 16.03 -2.84 -18.30
CA ASP A 51 16.67 -1.55 -18.01
C ASP A 51 17.20 -1.45 -16.57
N ASP A 52 16.69 -2.25 -15.61
CA ASP A 52 17.00 -2.12 -14.18
C ASP A 52 17.06 -3.47 -13.44
N LEU A 53 17.67 -4.49 -14.08
CA LEU A 53 17.77 -5.85 -13.54
C LEU A 53 18.62 -5.91 -12.26
N GLU A 54 19.67 -5.10 -12.15
CA GLU A 54 20.55 -5.07 -10.97
C GLU A 54 19.80 -4.60 -9.72
N SER A 55 19.09 -3.47 -9.79
CA SER A 55 18.30 -2.97 -8.66
C SER A 55 17.16 -3.93 -8.30
N LEU A 56 16.55 -4.57 -9.30
CA LEU A 56 15.52 -5.59 -9.10
C LEU A 56 16.06 -6.79 -8.32
N THR A 57 17.16 -7.38 -8.77
CA THR A 57 17.75 -8.56 -8.14
C THR A 57 18.26 -8.25 -6.74
N SER A 58 18.92 -7.10 -6.55
CA SER A 58 19.34 -6.62 -5.23
C SER A 58 18.17 -6.50 -4.25
N SER A 59 17.08 -5.87 -4.68
CA SER A 59 15.92 -5.63 -3.80
C SER A 59 15.14 -6.91 -3.47
N LEU A 60 14.98 -7.82 -4.43
CA LEU A 60 14.35 -9.12 -4.20
C LEU A 60 15.21 -10.01 -3.28
N THR A 61 16.53 -9.95 -3.44
CA THR A 61 17.50 -10.67 -2.59
C THR A 61 17.41 -10.18 -1.16
N PHE A 62 17.41 -8.86 -0.96
CA PHE A 62 17.26 -8.25 0.35
C PHE A 62 16.00 -8.72 1.08
N LEU A 63 14.85 -8.81 0.38
CA LEU A 63 13.61 -9.35 0.96
C LEU A 63 13.81 -10.79 1.45
N GLN A 64 14.43 -11.65 0.65
CA GLN A 64 14.69 -13.03 1.04
C GLN A 64 15.63 -13.12 2.25
N GLU A 65 16.68 -12.31 2.31
CA GLU A 65 17.64 -12.27 3.42
C GLU A 65 16.99 -11.89 4.76
N VAL A 66 15.99 -11.00 4.74
CA VAL A 66 15.20 -10.67 5.94
C VAL A 66 14.11 -11.69 6.28
N GLY A 67 14.01 -12.75 5.47
CA GLY A 67 13.09 -13.88 5.66
C GLY A 67 11.74 -13.71 4.97
N LEU A 68 11.64 -12.82 3.98
CA LEU A 68 10.41 -12.55 3.22
C LEU A 68 10.59 -13.04 1.79
N THR A 69 9.81 -14.04 1.38
CA THR A 69 9.96 -14.63 0.04
C THR A 69 8.84 -14.13 -0.87
N PRO A 70 9.09 -13.12 -1.73
CA PRO A 70 8.07 -12.64 -2.66
C PRO A 70 7.78 -13.66 -3.76
N ILE A 71 6.55 -13.68 -4.26
CA ILE A 71 6.16 -14.39 -5.47
C ILE A 71 6.27 -13.41 -6.63
N VAL A 72 7.09 -13.71 -7.63
CA VAL A 72 7.38 -12.79 -8.73
C VAL A 72 6.65 -13.24 -9.99
N VAL A 73 5.92 -12.34 -10.63
CA VAL A 73 5.29 -12.54 -11.94
C VAL A 73 5.89 -11.53 -12.89
N HIS A 74 6.38 -11.96 -14.05
CA HIS A 74 7.03 -11.05 -14.98
C HIS A 74 6.35 -11.03 -16.35
N GLY A 75 6.40 -9.86 -17.00
CA GLY A 75 6.18 -9.73 -18.44
C GLY A 75 7.50 -9.69 -19.21
N ALA A 76 7.41 -9.56 -20.53
CA ALA A 76 8.57 -9.38 -21.43
C ALA A 76 8.23 -8.49 -22.62
N GLY A 77 7.41 -7.46 -22.39
CA GLY A 77 6.78 -6.64 -23.43
C GLY A 77 7.77 -6.08 -24.46
N PRO A 78 8.77 -5.29 -24.03
CA PRO A 78 9.74 -4.70 -24.95
C PRO A 78 10.63 -5.72 -25.67
N GLN A 79 11.10 -6.75 -24.95
CA GLN A 79 11.92 -7.82 -25.52
C GLN A 79 11.16 -8.60 -26.61
N LEU A 80 9.86 -8.80 -26.39
CA LEU A 80 8.99 -9.45 -27.37
C LEU A 80 8.73 -8.56 -28.60
N ASP A 81 8.57 -7.24 -28.41
CA ASP A 81 8.43 -6.30 -29.52
C ASP A 81 9.71 -6.26 -30.40
N GLU A 82 10.90 -6.31 -29.78
CA GLU A 82 12.20 -6.37 -30.45
C GLU A 82 12.34 -7.67 -31.29
N GLU A 83 12.07 -8.83 -30.70
CA GLU A 83 12.18 -10.14 -31.40
C GLU A 83 11.12 -10.31 -32.49
N MET A 84 9.89 -9.83 -32.30
CA MET A 84 8.87 -9.84 -33.34
C MET A 84 9.29 -8.99 -34.55
N THR A 85 9.86 -7.81 -34.29
CA THR A 85 10.35 -6.90 -35.33
C THR A 85 11.52 -7.53 -36.10
N ALA A 86 12.45 -8.19 -35.39
CA ALA A 86 13.56 -8.93 -36.00
C ALA A 86 13.08 -10.09 -36.88
N ALA A 87 11.95 -10.72 -36.53
CA ALA A 87 11.29 -11.75 -37.32
C ALA A 87 10.41 -11.21 -38.46
N GLY A 88 10.33 -9.88 -38.64
CA GLY A 88 9.48 -9.24 -39.66
C GLY A 88 7.98 -9.30 -39.35
N ILE A 89 7.59 -9.56 -38.10
CA ILE A 89 6.19 -9.67 -37.67
C ILE A 89 5.72 -8.34 -37.08
N THR A 90 4.72 -7.73 -37.71
CA THR A 90 4.12 -6.48 -37.24
C THR A 90 3.25 -6.70 -36.00
N LYS A 91 3.49 -5.90 -34.95
CA LYS A 91 2.66 -5.89 -33.74
C LYS A 91 1.22 -5.47 -34.05
N GLN A 92 0.27 -6.32 -33.66
CA GLN A 92 -1.16 -6.01 -33.71
C GLN A 92 -1.76 -6.05 -32.30
N THR A 93 -2.57 -5.04 -31.98
CA THR A 93 -3.25 -4.94 -30.69
C THR A 93 -4.72 -4.61 -30.87
N VAL A 94 -5.58 -5.32 -30.14
CA VAL A 94 -7.03 -5.06 -30.06
C VAL A 94 -7.37 -4.89 -28.58
N ASN A 95 -8.05 -3.80 -28.21
CA ASN A 95 -8.44 -3.49 -26.82
C ASN A 95 -7.28 -3.57 -25.81
N GLY A 96 -6.07 -3.17 -26.21
CA GLY A 96 -4.87 -3.23 -25.36
C GLY A 96 -4.25 -4.63 -25.21
N LEU A 97 -4.82 -5.67 -25.83
CA LEU A 97 -4.28 -7.01 -25.86
C LEU A 97 -3.55 -7.26 -27.19
N ARG A 98 -2.41 -7.95 -27.13
CA ARG A 98 -1.65 -8.34 -28.32
C ARG A 98 -2.32 -9.55 -28.98
N VAL A 99 -2.70 -9.40 -30.25
CA VAL A 99 -3.17 -10.52 -31.06
C VAL A 99 -2.02 -11.51 -31.24
N THR A 100 -2.27 -12.78 -30.97
CA THR A 100 -1.22 -13.81 -30.91
C THR A 100 -1.52 -14.94 -31.89
N THR A 101 -0.91 -14.91 -33.08
CA THR A 101 -0.95 -16.03 -34.03
C THR A 101 -0.02 -17.18 -33.58
N PRO A 102 -0.06 -18.37 -34.21
CA PRO A 102 0.90 -19.44 -33.92
C PRO A 102 2.36 -19.01 -34.03
N GLU A 103 2.68 -18.20 -35.04
CA GLU A 103 4.02 -17.64 -35.26
C GLU A 103 4.43 -16.69 -34.13
N VAL A 104 3.52 -15.80 -33.73
CA VAL A 104 3.74 -14.89 -32.59
C VAL A 104 3.91 -15.69 -31.30
N LEU A 105 3.12 -16.73 -31.06
CA LEU A 105 3.21 -17.55 -29.85
C LEU A 105 4.58 -18.25 -29.74
N ALA A 106 5.16 -18.71 -30.84
CA ALA A 106 6.50 -19.30 -30.83
C ALA A 106 7.55 -18.30 -30.31
N ILE A 107 7.47 -17.03 -30.73
CA ILE A 107 8.34 -15.96 -30.25
C ILE A 107 8.03 -15.62 -28.79
N VAL A 108 6.74 -15.48 -28.42
CA VAL A 108 6.30 -15.24 -27.04
C VAL A 108 6.94 -16.28 -26.11
N ARG A 109 6.78 -17.57 -26.43
CA ARG A 109 7.33 -18.66 -25.63
C ARG A 109 8.84 -18.53 -25.48
N LYS A 110 9.58 -18.40 -26.59
CA LYS A 110 11.05 -18.23 -26.56
C LYS A 110 11.46 -17.08 -25.64
N VAL A 111 10.87 -15.90 -25.83
CA VAL A 111 11.22 -14.68 -25.09
C VAL A 111 10.89 -14.84 -23.61
N PHE A 112 9.71 -15.34 -23.26
CA PHE A 112 9.33 -15.51 -21.86
C PHE A 112 10.21 -16.52 -21.12
N LEU A 113 10.57 -17.66 -21.75
CA LEU A 113 11.53 -18.59 -21.16
C LEU A 113 12.89 -17.94 -20.93
N GLN A 114 13.40 -17.22 -21.93
CA GLN A 114 14.70 -16.54 -21.82
C GLN A 114 14.71 -15.48 -20.72
N GLN A 115 13.69 -14.63 -20.65
CA GLN A 115 13.61 -13.58 -19.62
C GLN A 115 13.38 -14.16 -18.22
N ASN A 116 12.63 -15.26 -18.11
CA ASN A 116 12.43 -15.95 -16.84
C ASN A 116 13.74 -16.50 -16.30
N LEU A 117 14.49 -17.22 -17.14
CA LEU A 117 15.79 -17.78 -16.78
C LEU A 117 16.80 -16.68 -16.47
N ALA A 118 16.87 -15.62 -17.28
CA ALA A 118 17.78 -14.50 -17.04
C ALA A 118 17.56 -13.85 -15.66
N LEU A 119 16.31 -13.64 -15.25
CA LEU A 119 16.00 -13.12 -13.92
C LEU A 119 16.39 -14.11 -12.81
N VAL A 120 16.09 -15.39 -12.97
CA VAL A 120 16.42 -16.43 -11.99
C VAL A 120 17.93 -16.57 -11.82
N GLU A 121 18.68 -16.61 -12.91
CA GLU A 121 20.15 -16.68 -12.90
C GLU A 121 20.76 -15.44 -12.26
N ALA A 122 20.26 -14.24 -12.59
CA ALA A 122 20.74 -13.01 -11.98
C ALA A 122 20.49 -12.97 -10.46
N LEU A 123 19.33 -13.46 -10.00
CA LEU A 123 19.05 -13.63 -8.56
C LEU A 123 20.02 -14.62 -7.90
N GLN A 124 20.29 -15.75 -8.56
CA GLN A 124 21.20 -16.78 -8.04
C GLN A 124 22.66 -16.29 -7.99
N GLN A 125 23.09 -15.48 -8.95
CA GLN A 125 24.43 -14.89 -8.98
C GLN A 125 24.69 -13.96 -7.79
N VAL A 126 23.67 -13.26 -7.29
CA VAL A 126 23.77 -12.40 -6.09
C VAL A 126 23.43 -13.15 -4.79
N GLY A 127 23.32 -14.48 -4.84
CA GLY A 127 23.17 -15.33 -3.66
C GLY A 127 21.72 -15.61 -3.22
N ALA A 128 20.72 -15.11 -3.95
CA ALA A 128 19.33 -15.45 -3.67
C ALA A 128 18.96 -16.83 -4.22
N ARG A 129 18.06 -17.52 -3.52
CA ARG A 129 17.41 -18.73 -4.04
C ARG A 129 16.21 -18.31 -4.88
N ALA A 130 16.22 -18.66 -6.15
CA ALA A 130 15.10 -18.43 -7.07
C ALA A 130 14.81 -19.70 -7.88
N THR A 131 13.53 -19.94 -8.15
CA THR A 131 13.03 -21.09 -8.93
C THR A 131 12.30 -20.57 -10.15
N SER A 132 12.73 -21.04 -11.32
CA SER A 132 12.06 -20.79 -12.60
C SER A 132 10.76 -21.58 -12.67
N ILE A 133 9.64 -20.89 -12.90
CA ILE A 133 8.33 -21.48 -13.11
C ILE A 133 7.76 -20.92 -14.42
N VAL A 134 8.02 -21.63 -15.52
CA VAL A 134 7.62 -21.17 -16.86
C VAL A 134 6.24 -21.67 -17.29
N SER A 135 5.68 -22.67 -16.60
CA SER A 135 4.36 -23.23 -16.90
C SER A 135 3.73 -23.94 -15.69
N GLY A 136 2.50 -24.45 -15.85
CA GLY A 136 1.80 -25.23 -14.83
C GLY A 136 1.22 -24.45 -13.66
N VAL A 137 1.27 -23.11 -13.68
CA VAL A 137 0.61 -22.22 -12.70
C VAL A 137 -0.75 -21.74 -13.20
N PHE A 138 -0.82 -21.30 -14.45
CA PHE A 138 -2.02 -20.70 -15.04
C PHE A 138 -2.72 -21.73 -15.93
N GLU A 139 -3.86 -22.24 -15.48
CA GLU A 139 -4.81 -22.94 -16.33
C GLU A 139 -5.70 -21.89 -17.00
N ALA A 140 -5.83 -21.95 -18.32
CA ALA A 140 -6.47 -20.90 -19.11
C ALA A 140 -7.34 -21.46 -20.24
N GLU A 141 -8.36 -20.70 -20.62
CA GLU A 141 -9.18 -20.93 -21.80
C GLU A 141 -8.98 -19.81 -22.82
N TYR A 142 -9.34 -20.05 -24.09
CA TYR A 142 -9.29 -19.02 -25.11
C TYR A 142 -10.22 -17.88 -24.76
N LYS A 143 -9.70 -16.64 -24.76
CA LYS A 143 -10.50 -15.43 -24.50
C LYS A 143 -11.54 -15.20 -25.59
N ASP A 144 -11.05 -15.05 -26.82
CA ASP A 144 -11.82 -15.01 -28.06
C ASP A 144 -10.84 -15.35 -29.17
N GLN A 145 -10.89 -16.59 -29.64
CA GLN A 145 -9.92 -17.10 -30.59
C GLN A 145 -10.02 -16.41 -31.95
N ALA A 146 -11.21 -15.96 -32.35
CA ALA A 146 -11.40 -15.28 -33.63
C ALA A 146 -10.75 -13.89 -33.62
N THR A 147 -10.84 -13.17 -32.50
CA THR A 147 -10.31 -11.81 -32.37
C THR A 147 -8.84 -11.78 -31.97
N TYR A 148 -8.43 -12.60 -31.00
CA TYR A 148 -7.11 -12.50 -30.36
C TYR A 148 -6.17 -13.66 -30.70
N GLY A 149 -6.66 -14.74 -31.32
CA GLY A 149 -5.87 -15.94 -31.60
C GLY A 149 -5.56 -16.74 -30.32
N LEU A 150 -4.29 -17.04 -30.09
CA LEU A 150 -3.77 -17.85 -28.99
C LEU A 150 -3.58 -17.02 -27.71
N VAL A 151 -4.61 -16.26 -27.33
CA VAL A 151 -4.66 -15.46 -26.09
C VAL A 151 -5.65 -16.09 -25.13
N GLY A 152 -5.23 -16.22 -23.87
CA GLY A 152 -6.00 -16.89 -22.84
C GLY A 152 -6.51 -15.97 -21.74
N ASP A 153 -7.68 -16.32 -21.20
CA ASP A 153 -8.14 -15.87 -19.88
C ASP A 153 -7.88 -16.99 -18.87
N VAL A 154 -7.29 -16.64 -17.73
CA VAL A 154 -7.00 -17.61 -16.66
C VAL A 154 -8.31 -18.04 -16.02
N THR A 155 -8.53 -19.35 -15.94
CA THR A 155 -9.71 -19.94 -15.31
C THR A 155 -9.39 -20.56 -13.96
N ARG A 156 -8.13 -20.99 -13.75
CA ARG A 156 -7.70 -21.58 -12.49
C ARG A 156 -6.20 -21.38 -12.24
N ILE A 157 -5.85 -21.19 -10.98
CA ILE A 157 -4.46 -21.13 -10.51
C ILE A 157 -4.08 -22.45 -9.83
N ASN A 158 -3.07 -23.13 -10.37
CA ASN A 158 -2.41 -24.24 -9.70
C ASN A 158 -1.28 -23.72 -8.80
N GLN A 159 -1.48 -23.86 -7.49
CA GLN A 159 -0.58 -23.29 -6.49
C GLN A 159 0.59 -24.23 -6.14
N ALA A 160 0.54 -25.51 -6.54
CA ALA A 160 1.53 -26.51 -6.14
C ALA A 160 2.98 -26.13 -6.52
N PRO A 161 3.28 -25.61 -7.74
CA PRO A 161 4.64 -25.17 -8.07
C PRO A 161 5.13 -24.02 -7.20
N ILE A 162 4.24 -23.08 -6.87
CA ILE A 162 4.54 -21.91 -6.04
C ILE A 162 4.85 -22.36 -4.60
N GLU A 163 4.00 -23.21 -4.04
CA GLU A 163 4.16 -23.75 -2.68
C GLU A 163 5.45 -24.56 -2.53
N ALA A 164 5.81 -25.36 -3.55
CA ALA A 164 7.06 -26.11 -3.55
C ALA A 164 8.28 -25.17 -3.49
N SER A 165 8.30 -24.11 -4.31
CA SER A 165 9.38 -23.10 -4.28
C SER A 165 9.45 -22.38 -2.93
N LEU A 166 8.32 -21.94 -2.39
CA LEU A 166 8.25 -21.24 -1.12
C LEU A 166 8.68 -22.13 0.06
N LYS A 167 8.32 -23.41 0.05
CA LYS A 167 8.77 -24.39 1.06
C LYS A 167 10.27 -24.61 1.03
N ALA A 168 10.88 -24.53 -0.16
CA ALA A 168 12.33 -24.51 -0.31
C ALA A 168 12.94 -23.15 0.10
N GLY A 169 12.14 -22.14 0.42
CA GLY A 169 12.56 -20.77 0.71
C GLY A 169 13.20 -20.08 -0.50
N SER A 170 12.74 -20.46 -1.70
CA SER A 170 13.16 -19.93 -2.98
C SER A 170 12.08 -19.01 -3.54
N ILE A 171 12.47 -17.88 -4.12
CA ILE A 171 11.58 -16.95 -4.83
C ILE A 171 11.01 -17.66 -6.07
N PRO A 172 9.70 -17.90 -6.16
CA PRO A 172 9.10 -18.40 -7.39
C PRO A 172 9.04 -17.25 -8.41
N VAL A 173 9.69 -17.44 -9.56
CA VAL A 173 9.67 -16.50 -10.68
C VAL A 173 8.80 -17.09 -11.80
N ILE A 174 7.62 -16.51 -11.98
CA ILE A 174 6.54 -17.06 -12.79
C ILE A 174 6.42 -16.29 -14.10
N ALA A 175 6.47 -17.00 -15.23
CA ALA A 175 6.18 -16.45 -16.55
C ALA A 175 4.66 -16.31 -16.77
N SER A 176 4.20 -15.20 -17.37
CA SER A 176 2.77 -14.99 -17.67
C SER A 176 2.32 -15.74 -18.94
N MET A 177 2.38 -17.08 -18.89
CA MET A 177 1.89 -17.99 -19.94
C MET A 177 0.92 -19.01 -19.33
N GLY A 178 -0.15 -19.30 -20.06
CA GLY A 178 -1.20 -20.23 -19.62
C GLY A 178 -1.22 -21.51 -20.41
N GLU A 179 -1.89 -22.52 -19.87
CA GLU A 179 -2.10 -23.80 -20.54
C GLU A 179 -3.59 -24.16 -20.51
N THR A 180 -4.13 -24.59 -21.65
CA THR A 180 -5.45 -25.22 -21.67
C THR A 180 -5.38 -26.60 -21.03
N VAL A 181 -6.53 -27.19 -20.69
CA VAL A 181 -6.62 -28.58 -20.21
C VAL A 181 -5.97 -29.57 -21.20
N GLY A 182 -6.00 -29.26 -22.51
CA GLY A 182 -5.36 -30.05 -23.56
C GLY A 182 -3.84 -29.81 -23.72
N GLY A 183 -3.24 -28.94 -22.91
CA GLY A 183 -1.80 -28.61 -22.96
C GLY A 183 -1.41 -27.56 -23.99
N GLN A 184 -2.37 -26.88 -24.65
CA GLN A 184 -2.05 -25.78 -25.56
C GLN A 184 -1.62 -24.56 -24.74
N ILE A 185 -0.44 -24.02 -25.05
CA ILE A 185 0.05 -22.79 -24.43
C ILE A 185 -0.72 -21.59 -25.00
N LEU A 186 -1.14 -20.68 -24.12
CA LEU A 186 -1.78 -19.42 -24.47
C LEU A 186 -0.98 -18.25 -23.89
N ASN A 187 -0.92 -17.16 -24.65
CA ASN A 187 -0.38 -15.89 -24.17
C ASN A 187 -1.36 -15.25 -23.17
N ILE A 188 -0.88 -14.82 -22.01
CA ILE A 188 -1.69 -14.13 -21.00
C ILE A 188 -1.10 -12.74 -20.75
N ASN A 189 -1.97 -11.74 -20.59
CA ASN A 189 -1.55 -10.42 -20.12
C ASN A 189 -0.97 -10.51 -18.69
N ALA A 190 0.24 -10.01 -18.49
CA ALA A 190 0.94 -10.14 -17.21
C ALA A 190 0.24 -9.44 -16.03
N ASP A 191 -0.49 -8.35 -16.25
CA ASP A 191 -1.27 -7.69 -15.19
C ASP A 191 -2.50 -8.53 -14.83
N PHE A 192 -3.18 -9.15 -15.80
CA PHE A 192 -4.28 -10.09 -15.53
C PHE A 192 -3.79 -11.35 -14.82
N ALA A 193 -2.66 -11.92 -15.25
CA ALA A 193 -2.04 -13.05 -14.58
C ALA A 193 -1.71 -12.74 -13.11
N ALA A 194 -1.15 -11.56 -12.84
CA ALA A 194 -0.88 -11.10 -11.47
C ALA A 194 -2.17 -10.93 -10.66
N ASN A 195 -3.22 -10.34 -11.25
CA ASN A 195 -4.50 -10.16 -10.57
C ASN A 195 -5.16 -11.48 -10.16
N GLU A 196 -5.10 -12.50 -11.02
CA GLU A 196 -5.65 -13.83 -10.71
C GLU A 196 -4.84 -14.54 -9.62
N LEU A 197 -3.52 -14.41 -9.63
CA LEU A 197 -2.68 -14.88 -8.52
C LEU A 197 -3.03 -14.18 -7.22
N VAL A 198 -3.21 -12.86 -7.23
CA VAL A 198 -3.56 -12.09 -6.04
C VAL A 198 -4.92 -12.53 -5.48
N GLN A 199 -5.92 -12.74 -6.33
CA GLN A 199 -7.24 -13.19 -5.90
C GLN A 199 -7.19 -14.56 -5.21
N VAL A 200 -6.34 -15.47 -5.69
CA VAL A 200 -6.21 -16.81 -5.09
C VAL A 200 -5.32 -16.82 -3.85
N LEU A 201 -4.22 -16.06 -3.86
CA LEU A 201 -3.22 -16.06 -2.79
C LEU A 201 -3.56 -15.12 -1.63
N GLN A 202 -4.42 -14.12 -1.87
CA GLN A 202 -4.85 -13.12 -0.88
C GLN A 202 -3.65 -12.49 -0.11
N PRO A 203 -2.66 -11.92 -0.82
CA PRO A 203 -1.43 -11.43 -0.23
C PRO A 203 -1.63 -10.13 0.56
N TYR A 204 -0.75 -9.87 1.52
CA TYR A 204 -0.72 -8.60 2.25
C TYR A 204 -0.18 -7.46 1.38
N LYS A 205 0.77 -7.75 0.49
CA LYS A 205 1.36 -6.77 -0.42
C LYS A 205 1.20 -7.20 -1.86
N ILE A 206 0.69 -6.31 -2.70
CA ILE A 206 0.77 -6.42 -4.14
C ILE A 206 1.69 -5.31 -4.62
N ILE A 207 2.73 -5.65 -5.37
CA ILE A 207 3.78 -4.71 -5.73
C ILE A 207 3.89 -4.66 -7.24
N PHE A 208 3.71 -3.47 -7.81
CA PHE A 208 3.94 -3.23 -9.23
C PHE A 208 5.24 -2.46 -9.39
N LEU A 209 6.27 -3.12 -9.94
CA LEU A 209 7.54 -2.47 -10.23
C LEU A 209 7.49 -1.85 -11.63
N THR A 210 7.66 -0.53 -11.69
CA THR A 210 7.62 0.26 -12.93
C THR A 210 8.79 1.24 -12.99
N GLY A 211 9.18 1.65 -14.20
CA GLY A 211 10.23 2.66 -14.39
C GLY A 211 9.84 4.06 -13.90
N THR A 212 8.53 4.40 -13.89
CA THR A 212 8.04 5.70 -13.39
C THR A 212 8.14 5.81 -11.87
N GLY A 213 7.98 4.70 -11.15
CA GLY A 213 8.11 4.67 -9.69
C GLY A 213 6.89 5.05 -8.89
N GLY A 214 5.74 5.27 -9.53
CA GLY A 214 4.50 5.64 -8.85
C GLY A 214 3.43 6.13 -9.82
N LEU A 215 2.30 6.52 -9.25
CA LEU A 215 1.27 7.33 -9.89
C LEU A 215 1.61 8.81 -9.71
N LEU A 216 1.41 9.61 -10.76
CA LEU A 216 1.79 11.02 -10.76
C LEU A 216 0.56 11.92 -10.58
N ASP A 217 0.68 13.00 -9.83
CA ASP A 217 -0.32 14.07 -9.69
C ASP A 217 -0.33 15.02 -10.91
N ALA A 218 -1.18 16.05 -10.86
CA ALA A 218 -1.28 17.08 -11.90
C ALA A 218 0.04 17.82 -12.16
N GLU A 219 0.90 17.92 -11.14
CA GLU A 219 2.21 18.57 -11.22
C GLU A 219 3.34 17.61 -11.61
N GLY A 220 3.02 16.34 -11.88
CA GLY A 220 3.99 15.31 -12.27
C GLY A 220 4.80 14.77 -11.09
N ARG A 221 4.37 14.99 -9.85
CA ARG A 221 5.00 14.45 -8.63
C ARG A 221 4.34 13.13 -8.27
N VAL A 222 5.09 12.23 -7.62
CA VAL A 222 4.53 10.96 -7.15
C VAL A 222 3.51 11.20 -6.04
N ILE A 223 2.34 10.59 -6.19
CA ILE A 223 1.31 10.54 -5.15
C ILE A 223 1.77 9.51 -4.11
N ASP A 224 2.09 9.93 -2.90
CA ASP A 224 2.62 9.04 -1.85
C ASP A 224 1.61 7.95 -1.45
N SER A 225 0.33 8.30 -1.32
CA SER A 225 -0.70 7.36 -0.86
C SER A 225 -2.10 7.68 -1.40
N ILE A 226 -2.93 6.64 -1.57
CA ILE A 226 -4.34 6.74 -1.95
C ILE A 226 -5.18 5.82 -1.06
N ASN A 227 -6.20 6.37 -0.41
CA ASN A 227 -7.27 5.67 0.30
C ASN A 227 -8.54 5.66 -0.56
N LEU A 228 -8.83 4.50 -1.14
CA LEU A 228 -9.95 4.35 -2.08
C LEU A 228 -11.32 4.59 -1.45
N SER A 229 -11.50 4.36 -0.15
CA SER A 229 -12.80 4.57 0.51
C SER A 229 -13.16 6.05 0.67
N THR A 230 -12.17 6.94 0.64
CA THR A 230 -12.36 8.38 0.84
C THR A 230 -12.04 9.20 -0.40
N GLU A 231 -11.06 8.78 -1.20
CA GLU A 231 -10.49 9.62 -2.27
C GLU A 231 -10.85 9.13 -3.68
N TYR A 232 -11.42 7.94 -3.85
CA TYR A 232 -11.59 7.32 -5.17
C TYR A 232 -12.44 8.17 -6.13
N ASP A 233 -13.64 8.58 -5.72
CA ASP A 233 -14.56 9.29 -6.60
C ASP A 233 -13.99 10.65 -7.03
N GLU A 234 -13.40 11.39 -6.08
CA GLU A 234 -12.77 12.68 -6.34
C GLU A 234 -11.53 12.57 -7.23
N LEU A 235 -10.69 11.55 -6.99
CA LEU A 235 -9.53 11.25 -7.80
C LEU A 235 -9.97 10.92 -9.23
N MET A 236 -10.96 10.05 -9.40
CA MET A 236 -11.46 9.62 -10.72
C MET A 236 -12.19 10.73 -11.49
N ALA A 237 -12.66 11.77 -10.80
CA ALA A 237 -13.23 12.96 -11.42
C ALA A 237 -12.16 13.95 -11.92
N GLN A 238 -10.89 13.81 -11.51
CA GLN A 238 -9.84 14.75 -11.91
C GLN A 238 -9.54 14.68 -13.42
N PRO A 239 -9.37 15.84 -14.09
CA PRO A 239 -9.14 15.89 -15.54
C PRO A 239 -7.77 15.35 -15.96
N TRP A 240 -6.78 15.35 -15.06
CA TRP A 240 -5.43 14.86 -15.33
C TRP A 240 -5.31 13.33 -15.23
N ILE A 241 -6.33 12.64 -14.71
CA ILE A 241 -6.42 11.17 -14.71
C ILE A 241 -6.79 10.69 -16.12
N ASN A 242 -5.75 10.48 -16.93
CA ASN A 242 -5.85 10.00 -18.31
C ASN A 242 -6.05 8.47 -18.39
N GLY A 243 -6.40 7.98 -19.58
CA GLY A 243 -6.92 6.62 -19.81
C GLY A 243 -6.11 5.49 -19.18
N GLY A 244 -4.79 5.46 -19.37
CA GLY A 244 -3.96 4.38 -18.81
C GLY A 244 -3.89 4.40 -17.27
N MET A 245 -3.82 5.60 -16.69
CA MET A 245 -3.84 5.77 -15.23
C MET A 245 -5.20 5.42 -14.64
N ARG A 246 -6.29 5.82 -15.31
CA ARG A 246 -7.68 5.51 -14.94
C ARG A 246 -7.89 4.00 -14.82
N VAL A 247 -7.57 3.25 -15.88
CA VAL A 247 -7.70 1.78 -15.91
C VAL A 247 -6.89 1.14 -14.79
N LYS A 248 -5.71 1.67 -14.48
CA LYS A 248 -4.87 1.13 -13.41
C LYS A 248 -5.48 1.33 -12.02
N ILE A 249 -6.04 2.51 -11.75
CA ILE A 249 -6.71 2.80 -10.48
C ILE A 249 -7.98 1.94 -10.32
N GLU A 250 -8.77 1.79 -11.38
CA GLU A 250 -9.95 0.90 -11.42
C GLU A 250 -9.56 -0.56 -11.11
N GLN A 251 -8.54 -1.08 -11.78
CA GLN A 251 -8.04 -2.44 -11.54
C GLN A 251 -7.54 -2.63 -10.10
N ILE A 252 -6.82 -1.65 -9.55
CA ILE A 252 -6.34 -1.70 -8.17
C ILE A 252 -7.51 -1.68 -7.18
N LYS A 253 -8.55 -0.88 -7.46
CA LYS A 253 -9.76 -0.85 -6.64
C LYS A 253 -10.47 -2.20 -6.66
N ASP A 254 -10.73 -2.76 -7.84
CA ASP A 254 -11.41 -4.04 -7.99
C ASP A 254 -10.65 -5.18 -7.27
N LEU A 255 -9.33 -5.14 -7.35
CA LEU A 255 -8.44 -6.05 -6.65
C LEU A 255 -8.59 -5.92 -5.12
N LEU A 256 -8.43 -4.70 -4.60
CA LEU A 256 -8.47 -4.43 -3.17
C LEU A 256 -9.87 -4.62 -2.57
N ASP A 257 -10.93 -4.49 -3.36
CA ASP A 257 -12.30 -4.75 -2.91
C ASP A 257 -12.55 -6.21 -2.54
N ARG A 258 -11.82 -7.14 -3.18
CA ARG A 258 -11.89 -8.59 -2.96
C ARG A 258 -10.86 -9.11 -1.96
N LEU A 259 -10.01 -8.24 -1.44
CA LEU A 259 -8.94 -8.58 -0.50
C LEU A 259 -9.27 -8.12 0.93
N PRO A 260 -8.60 -8.67 1.96
CA PRO A 260 -8.70 -8.16 3.31
C PRO A 260 -8.28 -6.68 3.39
N LEU A 261 -8.85 -5.93 4.33
CA LEU A 261 -8.51 -4.52 4.57
C LEU A 261 -7.01 -4.28 4.87
N THR A 262 -6.31 -5.33 5.31
CA THR A 262 -4.87 -5.29 5.60
C THR A 262 -4.00 -5.38 4.34
N SER A 263 -4.58 -5.73 3.19
CA SER A 263 -3.88 -5.77 1.91
C SER A 263 -3.71 -4.36 1.34
N SER A 264 -2.60 -4.15 0.64
CA SER A 264 -2.32 -2.89 -0.04
C SER A 264 -1.56 -3.12 -1.34
N VAL A 265 -1.77 -2.24 -2.31
CA VAL A 265 -0.98 -2.17 -3.53
C VAL A 265 0.11 -1.11 -3.37
N SER A 266 1.35 -1.42 -3.73
CA SER A 266 2.45 -0.46 -3.84
C SER A 266 2.92 -0.39 -5.30
N ILE A 267 3.04 0.81 -5.84
CA ILE A 267 3.64 1.06 -7.16
C ILE A 267 4.94 1.82 -6.94
N THR A 268 6.08 1.22 -7.26
CA THR A 268 7.41 1.79 -6.95
C THR A 268 8.46 1.35 -7.97
N LYS A 269 9.68 1.86 -7.84
CA LYS A 269 10.85 1.40 -8.60
C LYS A 269 11.56 0.27 -7.86
N PRO A 270 12.31 -0.58 -8.57
CA PRO A 270 13.09 -1.63 -7.93
C PRO A 270 13.98 -1.11 -6.80
N ALA A 271 14.82 -0.09 -7.05
CA ALA A 271 15.74 0.48 -6.06
C ALA A 271 15.04 1.04 -4.81
N GLU A 272 13.77 1.40 -4.91
CA GLU A 272 12.98 2.02 -3.86
C GLU A 272 12.09 1.02 -3.10
N LEU A 273 12.08 -0.25 -3.52
CA LEU A 273 11.20 -1.30 -2.99
C LEU A 273 11.34 -1.50 -1.48
N ALA A 274 12.56 -1.56 -0.96
CA ALA A 274 12.79 -1.73 0.47
C ALA A 274 12.26 -0.51 1.25
N LYS A 275 12.53 0.71 0.77
CA LYS A 275 12.05 1.93 1.41
C LYS A 275 10.53 2.03 1.38
N GLU A 276 9.90 1.65 0.27
CA GLU A 276 8.44 1.56 0.13
C GLU A 276 7.80 0.57 1.11
N LEU A 277 8.43 -0.59 1.33
CA LEU A 277 7.87 -1.61 2.21
C LEU A 277 8.13 -1.35 3.69
N PHE A 278 9.27 -0.78 4.06
CA PHE A 278 9.73 -0.72 5.45
C PHE A 278 9.67 0.67 6.09
N THR A 279 9.18 1.70 5.39
CA THR A 279 9.07 3.06 5.93
C THR A 279 7.65 3.61 5.77
N HIS A 280 7.23 4.49 6.68
CA HIS A 280 5.91 5.14 6.59
C HIS A 280 5.74 6.09 5.42
N ARG A 281 6.82 6.81 5.06
CA ARG A 281 6.77 7.73 3.92
C ARG A 281 6.77 6.98 2.59
N GLY A 282 7.35 5.78 2.59
CA GLY A 282 7.54 5.00 1.38
C GLY A 282 8.40 5.74 0.35
N SER A 283 8.35 5.26 -0.89
CA SER A 283 9.04 5.86 -2.02
C SER A 283 8.37 5.38 -3.31
N GLY A 284 7.09 5.73 -3.44
CA GLY A 284 6.19 5.25 -4.46
C GLY A 284 4.76 5.65 -4.13
N THR A 285 3.80 4.97 -4.75
CA THR A 285 2.37 5.15 -4.44
C THR A 285 1.82 3.95 -3.70
N LEU A 286 1.39 4.17 -2.48
CA LEU A 286 0.71 3.18 -1.65
C LEU A 286 -0.81 3.33 -1.74
N VAL A 287 -1.47 2.36 -2.37
CA VAL A 287 -2.93 2.32 -2.51
C VAL A 287 -3.53 1.31 -1.56
N ARG A 288 -4.56 1.75 -0.82
CA ARG A 288 -5.31 0.92 0.13
C ARG A 288 -6.79 1.08 -0.10
N LYS A 289 -7.55 0.04 0.21
CA LYS A 289 -9.01 0.16 0.32
C LYS A 289 -9.38 1.22 1.37
N GLY A 290 -8.65 1.21 2.47
CA GLY A 290 -8.88 2.06 3.63
C GLY A 290 -10.21 1.74 4.31
N GLU A 291 -10.68 2.66 5.13
CA GLU A 291 -11.96 2.53 5.84
C GLU A 291 -12.83 3.73 5.56
N ARG A 292 -14.14 3.48 5.56
CA ARG A 292 -15.11 4.57 5.57
C ARG A 292 -14.98 5.38 6.86
N VAL A 293 -15.21 6.69 6.73
CA VAL A 293 -15.32 7.60 7.88
C VAL A 293 -16.80 7.77 8.24
N LEU A 294 -17.17 7.31 9.43
CA LEU A 294 -18.45 7.54 10.07
C LEU A 294 -18.45 8.93 10.72
N ARG A 295 -19.54 9.68 10.52
CA ARG A 295 -19.71 11.04 10.99
C ARG A 295 -20.90 11.07 11.96
N PHE A 296 -20.71 11.69 13.11
CA PHE A 296 -21.74 11.90 14.12
C PHE A 296 -21.73 13.38 14.52
N GLU A 297 -22.91 13.98 14.60
CA GLU A 297 -23.08 15.39 14.97
C GLU A 297 -23.98 15.50 16.22
N GLY A 298 -23.77 16.55 17.02
CA GLY A 298 -24.70 16.91 18.09
C GLY A 298 -24.71 16.01 19.32
N GLY A 299 -23.67 15.20 19.54
CA GLY A 299 -23.53 14.40 20.76
C GLY A 299 -22.94 13.01 20.51
N TRP A 300 -23.22 12.09 21.43
CA TRP A 300 -22.76 10.70 21.39
C TRP A 300 -23.75 9.73 20.74
N GLU A 301 -24.88 10.22 20.22
CA GLU A 301 -25.91 9.37 19.63
C GLU A 301 -25.35 8.59 18.43
N GLY A 302 -25.61 7.28 18.41
CA GLY A 302 -25.07 6.36 17.39
C GLY A 302 -23.61 5.95 17.57
N VAL A 303 -22.86 6.57 18.50
CA VAL A 303 -21.46 6.23 18.77
C VAL A 303 -21.36 5.05 19.74
N ASN A 304 -20.59 4.02 19.40
CA ASN A 304 -20.28 2.93 20.32
C ASN A 304 -19.21 3.38 21.34
N LEU A 305 -19.66 3.93 22.47
CA LEU A 305 -18.80 4.46 23.52
C LEU A 305 -17.81 3.44 24.11
N PRO A 306 -18.18 2.16 24.38
CA PRO A 306 -17.21 1.16 24.84
C PRO A 306 -16.04 0.95 23.88
N ARG A 307 -16.30 0.87 22.56
CA ARG A 307 -15.25 0.75 21.55
C ARG A 307 -14.41 2.01 21.44
N LEU A 308 -15.05 3.19 21.45
CA LEU A 308 -14.35 4.48 21.41
C LEU A 308 -13.44 4.66 22.63
N LYS A 309 -13.90 4.28 23.83
CA LYS A 309 -13.07 4.28 25.04
C LYS A 309 -11.84 3.40 24.86
N THR A 310 -12.04 2.15 24.42
CA THR A 310 -10.94 1.20 24.21
C THR A 310 -9.92 1.74 23.20
N LEU A 311 -10.40 2.34 22.10
CA LEU A 311 -9.57 3.00 21.11
C LEU A 311 -8.73 4.13 21.74
N ILE A 312 -9.36 5.06 22.44
CA ILE A 312 -8.68 6.19 23.09
C ILE A 312 -7.61 5.67 24.06
N GLU A 313 -7.97 4.76 24.96
CA GLU A 313 -7.04 4.24 25.97
C GLU A 313 -5.85 3.51 25.34
N SER A 314 -6.10 2.75 24.27
CA SER A 314 -5.05 2.04 23.53
C SER A 314 -4.13 2.99 22.77
N SER A 315 -4.67 4.01 22.13
CA SER A 315 -3.90 5.00 21.36
C SER A 315 -3.02 5.89 22.24
N PHE A 316 -3.52 6.31 23.40
CA PHE A 316 -2.79 7.20 24.31
C PHE A 316 -1.96 6.45 25.36
N GLY A 317 -2.17 5.15 25.54
CA GLY A 317 -1.54 4.35 26.60
C GLY A 317 -1.92 4.82 28.01
N ARG A 318 -3.06 5.50 28.15
CA ARG A 318 -3.53 6.15 29.38
C ARG A 318 -5.02 5.91 29.56
N THR A 319 -5.47 5.82 30.82
CA THR A 319 -6.89 5.60 31.13
C THR A 319 -7.69 6.88 30.93
N LEU A 320 -8.85 6.77 30.27
CA LEU A 320 -9.81 7.85 30.11
C LEU A 320 -10.48 8.12 31.46
N LEU A 321 -10.69 9.39 31.80
CA LEU A 321 -11.42 9.71 33.02
C LEU A 321 -12.85 9.13 32.96
N PRO A 322 -13.36 8.53 34.06
CA PRO A 322 -14.63 7.79 34.03
C PRO A 322 -15.80 8.63 33.54
N ASP A 323 -15.81 9.91 33.90
CA ASP A 323 -16.86 10.87 33.62
C ASP A 323 -16.72 11.62 32.29
N TYR A 324 -15.76 11.22 31.45
CA TYR A 324 -15.46 11.92 30.19
C TYR A 324 -16.69 12.03 29.28
N PHE A 325 -17.40 10.92 29.04
CA PHE A 325 -18.55 10.91 28.13
C PHE A 325 -19.77 11.63 28.71
N GLU A 326 -19.83 11.82 30.03
CA GLU A 326 -20.91 12.56 30.70
C GLU A 326 -20.67 14.08 30.64
N ARG A 327 -19.42 14.52 30.81
CA ARG A 327 -19.08 15.96 30.82
C ARG A 327 -18.78 16.56 29.45
N THR A 328 -18.39 15.73 28.48
CA THR A 328 -17.97 16.19 27.17
C THR A 328 -19.11 16.03 26.18
N THR A 329 -19.58 17.16 25.65
CA THR A 329 -20.57 17.19 24.56
C THR A 329 -19.84 17.45 23.24
N PRO A 330 -19.66 16.44 22.39
CA PRO A 330 -19.00 16.63 21.11
C PRO A 330 -19.90 17.42 20.17
N TYR A 331 -19.28 18.33 19.44
CA TYR A 331 -19.88 19.02 18.31
C TYR A 331 -19.93 18.10 17.08
N ARG A 332 -18.80 17.44 16.80
CA ARG A 332 -18.65 16.46 15.73
C ARG A 332 -17.71 15.34 16.14
N VAL A 333 -18.00 14.13 15.67
CA VAL A 333 -17.15 12.96 15.87
C VAL A 333 -16.94 12.26 14.53
N TYR A 334 -15.68 12.01 14.21
CA TYR A 334 -15.26 11.26 13.03
C TYR A 334 -14.64 9.96 13.50
N ILE A 335 -15.15 8.82 13.06
CA ILE A 335 -14.65 7.50 13.48
C ILE A 335 -14.46 6.64 12.24
N SER A 336 -13.34 5.96 12.11
CA SER A 336 -13.21 4.93 11.08
C SER A 336 -14.20 3.80 11.34
N GLU A 337 -14.76 3.17 10.31
CA GLU A 337 -15.83 2.17 10.49
C GLU A 337 -15.46 1.01 11.43
N ASN A 338 -14.17 0.68 11.55
CA ASN A 338 -13.66 -0.34 12.46
C ASN A 338 -13.13 0.20 13.80
N TYR A 339 -13.35 1.47 14.12
CA TYR A 339 -12.92 2.11 15.38
C TYR A 339 -11.41 1.98 15.61
N ARG A 340 -10.61 2.18 14.55
CA ARG A 340 -9.14 2.21 14.64
C ARG A 340 -8.57 3.63 14.65
N THR A 341 -9.39 4.59 14.22
CA THR A 341 -9.12 6.02 14.30
C THR A 341 -10.36 6.78 14.74
N ALA A 342 -10.19 7.80 15.59
CA ALA A 342 -11.26 8.73 15.94
C ALA A 342 -10.75 10.17 16.14
N LEU A 343 -11.50 11.14 15.63
CA LEU A 343 -11.38 12.55 15.96
C LEU A 343 -12.65 13.02 16.67
N ILE A 344 -12.47 13.70 17.81
CA ILE A 344 -13.57 14.22 18.61
C ILE A 344 -13.39 15.73 18.70
N LEU A 345 -14.37 16.46 18.17
CA LEU A 345 -14.41 17.91 18.19
C LEU A 345 -15.43 18.42 19.21
N THR A 346 -15.05 19.43 19.99
CA THR A 346 -15.98 20.23 20.81
C THR A 346 -16.05 21.67 20.28
N ARG A 347 -16.98 22.48 20.80
CA ARG A 347 -17.08 23.91 20.50
C ARG A 347 -16.56 24.69 21.70
N GLU A 348 -15.54 25.50 21.48
CA GLU A 348 -14.84 26.23 22.55
C GLU A 348 -14.45 27.61 22.01
N GLU A 349 -14.70 28.67 22.77
CA GLU A 349 -14.39 30.06 22.36
C GLU A 349 -14.97 30.48 20.99
N GLY A 350 -16.04 29.83 20.54
CA GLY A 350 -16.67 30.06 19.22
C GLY A 350 -16.08 29.22 18.07
N PHE A 351 -14.97 28.50 18.30
CA PHE A 351 -14.28 27.72 17.28
C PHE A 351 -14.41 26.21 17.54
N ALA A 352 -14.09 25.40 16.52
CA ALA A 352 -13.94 23.96 16.72
C ALA A 352 -12.63 23.69 17.49
N TYR A 353 -12.71 22.81 18.49
CA TYR A 353 -11.57 22.36 19.27
C TYR A 353 -11.39 20.86 19.12
N LEU A 354 -10.18 20.40 18.75
CA LEU A 354 -9.86 18.97 18.70
C LEU A 354 -9.53 18.45 20.09
N ASP A 355 -10.49 17.76 20.70
CA ASP A 355 -10.36 17.20 22.04
C ASP A 355 -9.63 15.84 22.06
N LYS A 356 -9.86 15.03 21.02
CA LYS A 356 -9.12 13.77 20.81
C LYS A 356 -8.78 13.59 19.34
N PHE A 357 -7.56 13.12 19.12
CA PHE A 357 -7.14 12.42 17.91
C PHE A 357 -6.51 11.11 18.33
N ALA A 358 -7.29 10.02 18.27
CA ALA A 358 -6.87 8.68 18.64
C ALA A 358 -6.64 7.87 17.35
N VAL A 359 -5.46 7.28 17.22
CA VAL A 359 -5.10 6.39 16.10
C VAL A 359 -4.38 5.19 16.71
N LEU A 360 -4.85 3.97 16.45
CA LEU A 360 -4.14 2.77 16.88
C LEU A 360 -2.79 2.66 16.16
N ASP A 361 -1.82 2.01 16.80
CA ASP A 361 -0.46 1.83 16.25
C ASP A 361 -0.47 1.18 14.86
N ASP A 362 -1.34 0.19 14.63
CA ASP A 362 -1.48 -0.48 13.34
C ASP A 362 -2.09 0.42 12.27
N ALA A 363 -2.94 1.38 12.65
CA ALA A 363 -3.60 2.34 11.77
C ALA A 363 -2.74 3.58 11.42
N GLN A 364 -1.68 3.88 12.19
CA GLN A 364 -0.79 5.01 11.90
C GLN A 364 0.01 4.80 10.60
N GLY A 365 0.60 3.61 10.41
CA GLY A 365 1.25 3.22 9.15
C GLY A 365 0.27 2.92 8.01
N GLU A 366 -1.00 2.76 8.38
CA GLU A 366 -2.26 2.80 7.61
C GLU A 366 -2.46 3.99 6.65
N GLY A 367 -1.92 5.14 7.03
CA GLY A 367 -2.42 6.42 6.51
C GLY A 367 -3.85 6.73 6.94
N LEU A 368 -4.48 5.86 7.77
CA LEU A 368 -5.88 6.01 8.19
C LEU A 368 -6.06 7.28 9.04
N GLY A 369 -5.13 7.57 9.94
CA GLY A 369 -5.14 8.81 10.71
C GLY A 369 -5.21 10.07 9.83
N ARG A 370 -4.41 10.11 8.76
CA ARG A 370 -4.40 11.21 7.78
C ARG A 370 -5.70 11.28 6.98
N ALA A 371 -6.24 10.14 6.56
CA ALA A 371 -7.50 10.09 5.83
C ALA A 371 -8.67 10.64 6.65
N VAL A 372 -8.82 10.22 7.92
CA VAL A 372 -9.88 10.77 8.80
C VAL A 372 -9.64 12.25 9.12
N TRP A 373 -8.37 12.67 9.25
CA TRP A 373 -8.02 14.08 9.43
C TRP A 373 -8.43 14.96 8.25
N HIS A 374 -8.19 14.53 7.01
CA HIS A 374 -8.57 15.31 5.82
C HIS A 374 -10.09 15.49 5.72
N VAL A 375 -10.86 14.41 5.90
CA VAL A 375 -12.34 14.47 5.95
C VAL A 375 -12.80 15.45 7.04
N MET A 376 -12.18 15.41 8.22
CA MET A 376 -12.49 16.35 9.29
C MET A 376 -12.14 17.80 8.91
N ARG A 377 -10.97 18.02 8.30
CA ARG A 377 -10.46 19.36 7.97
C ARG A 377 -11.32 20.06 6.92
N GLU A 378 -11.79 19.34 5.90
CA GLU A 378 -12.68 19.87 4.87
C GLU A 378 -13.98 20.43 5.44
N GLU A 379 -14.54 19.74 6.43
CA GLU A 379 -15.81 20.14 7.06
C GLU A 379 -15.63 21.18 8.18
N ASN A 380 -14.39 21.40 8.65
CA ASN A 380 -14.06 22.27 9.77
C ASN A 380 -12.88 23.20 9.38
N PRO A 381 -13.13 24.29 8.63
CA PRO A 381 -12.07 25.16 8.09
C PRO A 381 -11.32 25.97 9.15
N GLN A 382 -11.84 26.05 10.38
CA GLN A 382 -11.20 26.71 11.51
C GLN A 382 -11.14 25.75 12.69
N LEU A 383 -9.94 25.48 13.19
CA LEU A 383 -9.71 24.51 14.27
C LEU A 383 -8.52 24.95 15.12
N PHE A 384 -8.61 24.69 16.42
CA PHE A 384 -7.46 24.77 17.32
C PHE A 384 -7.38 23.56 18.24
N TRP A 385 -6.17 23.25 18.72
CA TRP A 385 -5.94 22.08 19.56
C TRP A 385 -4.67 22.22 20.40
N ARG A 386 -4.46 21.26 21.31
CA ARG A 386 -3.23 21.19 22.10
C ARG A 386 -2.62 19.80 22.11
N SER A 387 -1.31 19.75 22.34
CA SER A 387 -0.54 18.51 22.46
C SER A 387 0.58 18.65 23.48
N ARG A 388 1.02 17.55 24.08
CA ARG A 388 2.19 17.53 24.97
C ARG A 388 3.47 17.73 24.15
N HIS A 389 4.52 18.31 24.76
CA HIS A 389 5.78 18.59 24.06
C HIS A 389 6.44 17.34 23.46
N ASN A 390 6.38 16.22 24.17
CA ASN A 390 6.99 14.94 23.80
C ASN A 390 6.10 14.03 22.95
N ASN A 391 4.94 14.51 22.51
CA ASN A 391 4.06 13.72 21.66
C ASN A 391 4.66 13.58 20.23
N GLN A 392 4.81 12.35 19.75
CA GLN A 392 5.43 12.03 18.46
C GLN A 392 4.64 12.62 17.29
N VAL A 393 3.31 12.73 17.42
CA VAL A 393 2.44 13.30 16.37
C VAL A 393 2.65 14.80 16.16
N ASN A 394 3.42 15.48 17.01
CA ASN A 394 3.66 16.93 16.85
C ASN A 394 4.26 17.29 15.49
N ILE A 395 5.07 16.42 14.89
CA ILE A 395 5.62 16.63 13.54
C ILE A 395 4.49 16.76 12.51
N PHE A 396 3.48 15.89 12.60
CA PHE A 396 2.28 15.97 11.78
C PHE A 396 1.50 17.26 12.07
N TYR A 397 1.30 17.61 13.34
CA TYR A 397 0.60 18.85 13.68
C TYR A 397 1.29 20.12 13.17
N TYR A 398 2.62 20.17 13.16
CA TYR A 398 3.35 21.29 12.57
C TYR A 398 3.08 21.43 11.07
N ALA A 399 2.97 20.31 10.35
CA ALA A 399 2.68 20.32 8.92
C ALA A 399 1.24 20.71 8.60
N GLU A 400 0.31 20.43 9.52
CA GLU A 400 -1.14 20.68 9.33
C GLU A 400 -1.62 22.01 9.94
N SER A 401 -0.76 22.74 10.66
CA SER A 401 -1.11 24.00 11.32
C SER A 401 -0.64 25.22 10.54
N ASP A 402 -1.42 26.29 10.57
CA ASP A 402 -0.98 27.61 10.10
C ASP A 402 -0.13 28.34 11.15
N GLY A 403 -0.32 27.99 12.43
CA GLY A 403 0.45 28.56 13.54
C GLY A 403 0.53 27.65 14.76
N CYS A 404 1.53 27.93 15.60
CA CYS A 404 1.71 27.25 16.87
C CYS A 404 2.20 28.20 17.98
N TYR A 405 1.85 27.89 19.23
CA TYR A 405 2.31 28.61 20.41
C TYR A 405 2.75 27.63 21.50
N LYS A 406 3.95 27.84 22.03
CA LYS A 406 4.55 26.97 23.05
C LYS A 406 4.24 27.52 24.44
N GLN A 407 3.56 26.73 25.26
CA GLN A 407 3.37 26.97 26.69
C GLN A 407 4.28 26.06 27.51
N GLU A 408 4.28 26.23 28.83
CA GLU A 408 5.10 25.42 29.75
C GLU A 408 4.82 23.92 29.60
N LYS A 409 3.55 23.51 29.65
CA LYS A 409 3.14 22.09 29.62
C LYS A 409 2.60 21.61 28.28
N TRP A 410 2.26 22.52 27.39
CA TRP A 410 1.50 22.25 26.17
C TRP A 410 2.06 23.00 24.97
N LYS A 411 1.83 22.45 23.78
CA LYS A 411 1.88 23.17 22.51
C LYS A 411 0.46 23.37 22.04
N VAL A 412 0.13 24.58 21.63
CA VAL A 412 -1.15 24.94 21.03
C VAL A 412 -0.93 25.11 19.53
N PHE A 413 -1.84 24.60 18.73
CA PHE A 413 -1.80 24.67 17.27
C PHE A 413 -3.17 25.15 16.77
N TRP A 414 -3.18 25.80 15.62
CA TRP A 414 -4.41 26.22 14.95
C TRP A 414 -4.24 26.27 13.43
N TYR A 415 -5.36 26.25 12.72
CA TYR A 415 -5.45 26.62 11.31
C TYR A 415 -6.76 27.39 11.04
N GLY A 416 -6.76 28.23 10.02
CA GLY A 416 -7.90 29.03 9.56
C GLY A 416 -8.36 30.12 10.54
N ILE A 417 -7.59 30.41 11.59
CA ILE A 417 -7.88 31.45 12.58
C ILE A 417 -6.80 32.52 12.47
N ASP A 418 -7.14 33.66 11.88
CA ASP A 418 -6.19 34.73 11.55
C ASP A 418 -6.21 35.90 12.55
N GLY A 419 -7.32 36.07 13.28
CA GLY A 419 -7.49 37.18 14.23
C GLY A 419 -6.62 37.01 15.47
N PHE A 420 -5.67 37.92 15.71
CA PHE A 420 -4.79 37.86 16.89
C PHE A 420 -5.53 37.73 18.23
N ALA A 421 -6.64 38.45 18.39
CA ALA A 421 -7.46 38.36 19.60
C ALA A 421 -8.14 36.98 19.74
N ASP A 422 -8.58 36.39 18.63
CA ASP A 422 -9.19 35.06 18.63
C ASP A 422 -8.14 33.98 18.93
N ILE A 423 -6.95 34.09 18.35
CA ILE A 423 -5.79 33.23 18.64
C ILE A 423 -5.43 33.32 20.13
N GLU A 424 -5.35 34.52 20.70
CA GLU A 424 -5.05 34.72 22.12
C GLU A 424 -6.08 34.02 23.02
N ARG A 425 -7.39 34.14 22.72
CA ARG A 425 -8.44 33.41 23.45
C ARG A 425 -8.28 31.89 23.34
N CYS A 426 -8.03 31.38 22.14
CA CYS A 426 -7.84 29.93 21.90
C CYS A 426 -6.63 29.39 22.68
N VAL A 427 -5.51 30.13 22.67
CA VAL A 427 -4.29 29.79 23.41
C VAL A 427 -4.53 29.83 24.92
N ALA A 428 -5.26 30.84 25.41
CA ALA A 428 -5.63 30.95 26.82
C ALA A 428 -6.53 29.77 27.26
N HIS A 429 -7.53 29.41 26.45
CA HIS A 429 -8.40 28.25 26.69
C HIS A 429 -7.60 26.95 26.82
N CYS A 430 -6.65 26.71 25.91
CA CYS A 430 -5.82 25.50 25.93
C CYS A 430 -4.96 25.38 27.20
N ARG A 431 -4.61 26.51 27.83
CA ARG A 431 -3.85 26.53 29.08
C ARG A 431 -4.69 26.07 30.28
N THR A 432 -5.95 26.49 30.33
CA THR A 432 -6.84 26.29 31.48
C THR A 432 -7.65 24.99 31.40
N ARG A 433 -7.86 24.45 30.19
CA ARG A 433 -8.63 23.22 29.99
C ARG A 433 -8.07 22.05 30.80
N LEU A 434 -8.92 21.39 31.58
CA LEU A 434 -8.50 20.25 32.41
C LEU A 434 -8.07 19.05 31.56
N PRO A 435 -7.10 18.24 32.02
CA PRO A 435 -6.77 16.97 31.38
C PRO A 435 -7.98 16.02 31.38
N THR A 436 -8.16 15.29 30.28
CA THR A 436 -9.25 14.32 30.11
C THR A 436 -8.78 12.86 30.25
N LEU A 437 -7.47 12.64 30.41
CA LEU A 437 -6.82 11.34 30.63
C LEU A 437 -6.08 11.35 31.97
N LYS A 438 -6.08 10.25 32.71
CA LYS A 438 -5.24 10.08 33.93
C LYS A 438 -3.77 10.07 33.56
N ASP A 439 -2.92 10.72 34.36
CA ASP A 439 -1.47 10.83 34.13
C ASP A 439 -0.73 9.50 34.11
#